data_AF-A0A962MJC1-F1
#
_entry.id   AF-A0A962MJC1-F1
#
_cell.length_a   1.000
_cell.length_b   1.000
_cell.length_c   1.000
_cell.angle_alpha   90.00
_cell.angle_beta   90.00
_cell.angle_gamma   90.00
#
_symmetry.space_group_name_H-M   'P 1'
#
loop_
_entity.id
_entity.type
_entity.pdbx_description
1 polymer ?
#
loop_
_entity_poly.entity_id
_entity_poly.type
_entity_poly.pdbx_seq_one_letter_code
_entity_poly.pdbx_strand_id
1 'polypeptide(L)'
;ALAAGDGAPVALLPRPDGSTLQSLAHANADAGTDAGAIDVIFPLIHGTFGEDGTLQGLLELSGIPYVGSGVLGSAVAMDKAIMKALCEQAGLPVAPYRTVLRKHWQDAPEQVQRDCESLGYPLFVKPANLGSSVGISKAHNGSEFVSAMQIAAQYDRKIVVEQGIEDAHEVEVSVLGNDTPRASVPGEIIPCNEFYDYAAKYLAQDS
;
A
#
# COMPACT_ATOMS: atom_id res chain seq x y z
N ALA A 1 -19.43 0.67 -10.23
CA ALA A 1 -20.10 1.69 -11.06
C ALA A 1 -20.22 2.94 -10.21
N LEU A 2 -19.77 4.08 -10.72
CA LEU A 2 -20.07 5.38 -10.10
C LEU A 2 -21.54 5.68 -10.37
N ALA A 3 -22.20 6.44 -9.49
CA ALA A 3 -23.60 6.82 -9.66
C ALA A 3 -23.72 8.35 -9.68
N ALA A 4 -24.45 8.90 -10.65
CA ALA A 4 -24.93 10.29 -10.58
C ALA A 4 -26.06 10.39 -9.54
N GLY A 5 -26.46 11.59 -9.14
CA GLY A 5 -27.39 11.87 -8.02
C GLY A 5 -28.77 11.17 -8.06
N ASP A 6 -29.09 10.44 -9.13
CA ASP A 6 -30.28 9.63 -9.35
C ASP A 6 -30.03 8.10 -9.34
N GLY A 7 -28.78 7.65 -9.12
CA GLY A 7 -28.40 6.24 -9.16
C GLY A 7 -28.04 5.71 -10.55
N ALA A 8 -28.03 6.54 -11.59
CA ALA A 8 -27.69 6.11 -12.95
C ALA A 8 -26.21 5.67 -13.03
N PRO A 9 -25.90 4.53 -13.66
CA PRO A 9 -24.51 4.08 -13.82
C PRO A 9 -23.78 5.05 -14.75
N VAL A 10 -22.59 5.48 -14.33
CA VAL A 10 -21.72 6.36 -15.14
C VAL A 10 -20.31 5.79 -15.25
N ALA A 11 -19.58 6.21 -16.28
CA ALA A 11 -18.17 5.89 -16.50
C ALA A 11 -17.32 7.16 -16.60
N LEU A 12 -16.11 7.07 -16.05
CA LEU A 12 -15.02 7.99 -16.34
C LEU A 12 -14.26 7.46 -17.56
N LEU A 13 -14.16 8.26 -18.61
CA LEU A 13 -13.38 7.89 -19.79
C LEU A 13 -11.96 8.46 -19.71
N PRO A 14 -10.93 7.69 -20.13
CA PRO A 14 -9.56 8.17 -20.20
C PRO A 14 -9.38 9.10 -21.41
N ARG A 15 -9.91 10.32 -21.31
CA ARG A 15 -9.81 11.36 -22.33
C ARG A 15 -9.26 12.65 -21.71
N PRO A 16 -8.20 13.25 -22.27
CA PRO A 16 -7.56 14.44 -21.70
C PRO A 16 -8.47 15.69 -21.60
N ASP A 17 -9.55 15.73 -22.39
CA ASP A 17 -10.54 16.80 -22.43
C ASP A 17 -11.80 16.51 -21.58
N GLY A 18 -11.87 15.33 -20.97
CA GLY A 18 -13.06 14.82 -20.31
C GLY A 18 -13.03 15.00 -18.80
N SER A 19 -13.48 16.15 -18.30
CA SER A 19 -13.89 16.28 -16.89
C SER A 19 -15.27 15.68 -16.63
N THR A 20 -15.92 15.13 -17.64
CA THR A 20 -17.34 14.75 -17.61
C THR A 20 -17.53 13.26 -17.40
N LEU A 21 -18.44 12.94 -16.48
CA LEU A 21 -18.94 11.58 -16.34
C LEU A 21 -19.88 11.26 -17.50
N GLN A 22 -19.73 10.09 -18.11
CA GLN A 22 -20.65 9.65 -19.15
C GLN A 22 -21.71 8.73 -18.57
N SER A 23 -22.98 9.06 -18.80
CA SER A 23 -24.08 8.15 -18.50
C SER A 23 -23.93 6.84 -19.30
N LEU A 24 -24.04 5.71 -18.59
CA LEU A 24 -24.17 4.38 -19.18
C LEU A 24 -25.64 3.94 -19.30
N ALA A 25 -26.57 4.71 -18.72
CA ALA A 25 -27.99 4.55 -19.00
C ALA A 25 -28.27 5.15 -20.39
N HIS A 26 -28.90 4.35 -21.26
CA HIS A 26 -29.22 4.57 -22.69
C HIS A 26 -28.21 3.98 -23.70
N ALA A 27 -28.35 2.68 -23.97
CA ALA A 27 -27.66 1.99 -25.06
C ALA A 27 -28.17 2.34 -26.48
N ASN A 28 -29.15 3.25 -26.61
CA ASN A 28 -29.75 3.66 -27.88
C ASN A 28 -30.05 5.18 -27.84
N ALA A 29 -29.04 6.02 -27.96
CA ALA A 29 -29.16 7.37 -28.51
C ALA A 29 -27.75 7.92 -28.77
N ASP A 30 -27.55 8.45 -29.98
CA ASP A 30 -26.38 9.24 -30.33
C ASP A 30 -26.16 10.36 -29.31
N ALA A 31 -24.90 10.52 -28.89
CA ALA A 31 -24.40 11.43 -27.84
C ALA A 31 -24.71 11.00 -26.40
N GLY A 32 -23.69 10.44 -25.73
CA GLY A 32 -23.69 10.22 -24.28
C GLY A 32 -24.04 11.52 -23.56
N THR A 33 -25.09 11.46 -22.75
CA THR A 33 -25.50 12.59 -21.92
C THR A 33 -24.44 12.84 -20.86
N ASP A 34 -23.92 14.07 -20.85
CA ASP A 34 -23.01 14.57 -19.82
C ASP A 34 -23.70 14.45 -18.45
N ALA A 35 -23.18 13.59 -17.59
CA ALA A 35 -23.70 13.35 -16.24
C ALA A 35 -23.14 14.35 -15.22
N GLY A 36 -22.40 15.36 -15.68
CA GLY A 36 -21.82 16.43 -14.87
C GLY A 36 -20.29 16.43 -14.92
N ALA A 37 -19.73 17.62 -14.81
CA ALA A 37 -18.29 17.83 -14.71
C ALA A 37 -17.80 17.56 -13.27
N ILE A 38 -16.63 16.94 -13.16
CA ILE A 38 -15.88 16.76 -11.91
C ILE A 38 -14.69 17.72 -11.93
N ASP A 39 -14.61 18.59 -10.93
CA ASP A 39 -13.48 19.51 -10.78
C ASP A 39 -12.26 18.82 -10.16
N VAL A 40 -12.49 17.96 -9.15
CA VAL A 40 -11.45 17.25 -8.40
C VAL A 40 -11.96 15.89 -7.94
N ILE A 41 -11.10 14.87 -8.01
CA ILE A 41 -11.35 13.53 -7.44
C ILE A 41 -10.56 13.36 -6.14
N PHE A 42 -11.22 12.91 -5.07
CA PHE A 42 -10.55 12.56 -3.81
C PHE A 42 -10.59 11.03 -3.63
N PRO A 43 -9.52 10.30 -4.01
CA PRO A 43 -9.45 8.85 -3.82
C PRO A 43 -9.23 8.51 -2.34
N LEU A 44 -10.22 7.89 -1.70
CA LEU A 44 -10.15 7.36 -0.33
C LEU A 44 -10.21 5.82 -0.34
N ILE A 45 -9.35 5.21 -1.17
CA ILE A 45 -9.28 3.77 -1.35
C ILE A 45 -7.89 3.30 -0.91
N HIS A 46 -7.85 2.48 0.14
CA HIS A 46 -6.60 1.99 0.72
C HIS A 46 -6.12 0.70 0.03
N GLY A 47 -4.80 0.56 -0.07
CA GLY A 47 -4.16 -0.66 -0.57
C GLY A 47 -4.23 -0.85 -2.09
N THR A 48 -4.19 -2.11 -2.52
CA THR A 48 -4.09 -2.46 -3.95
C THR A 48 -5.29 -1.96 -4.75
N PHE A 49 -5.03 -1.57 -6.00
CA PHE A 49 -5.98 -0.99 -6.94
C PHE A 49 -6.45 0.44 -6.64
N GLY A 50 -5.95 1.07 -5.57
CA GLY A 50 -6.36 2.41 -5.12
C GLY A 50 -5.18 3.31 -4.73
N GLU A 51 -4.34 2.83 -3.84
CA GLU A 51 -3.20 3.58 -3.27
C GLU A 51 -1.86 3.24 -3.95
N ASP A 52 -1.84 2.21 -4.79
CA ASP A 52 -0.67 1.61 -5.43
C ASP A 52 -0.31 2.20 -6.81
N GLY A 53 -0.99 3.27 -7.23
CA GLY A 53 -0.72 3.96 -8.48
C GLY A 53 -1.64 3.54 -9.63
N THR A 54 -2.42 2.46 -9.52
CA THR A 54 -3.26 2.03 -10.65
C THR A 54 -4.43 2.97 -10.88
N LEU A 55 -5.10 3.41 -9.80
CA LEU A 55 -6.20 4.37 -9.90
C LEU A 55 -5.66 5.71 -10.38
N GLN A 56 -4.53 6.15 -9.83
CA GLN A 56 -3.85 7.38 -10.24
C GLN A 56 -3.56 7.34 -11.74
N GLY A 57 -3.13 6.21 -12.29
CA GLY A 57 -2.90 6.08 -13.74
C GLY A 57 -4.16 6.31 -14.58
N LEU A 58 -5.32 5.84 -14.12
CA LEU A 58 -6.60 6.16 -14.76
C LEU A 58 -6.92 7.67 -14.66
N LEU A 59 -6.67 8.29 -13.51
CA LEU A 59 -6.94 9.71 -13.28
C LEU A 59 -6.00 10.63 -14.09
N GLU A 60 -4.74 10.24 -14.26
CA GLU A 60 -3.79 10.90 -15.16
C GLU A 60 -4.30 10.87 -16.61
N LEU A 61 -4.79 9.72 -17.07
CA LEU A 61 -5.32 9.58 -18.43
C LEU A 61 -6.63 10.35 -18.66
N SER A 62 -7.43 10.56 -17.62
CA SER A 62 -8.64 11.39 -17.71
C SER A 62 -8.35 12.89 -17.61
N GLY A 63 -7.14 13.30 -17.25
CA GLY A 63 -6.79 14.73 -17.10
C GLY A 63 -7.55 15.45 -15.99
N ILE A 64 -8.15 14.72 -15.03
CA ILE A 64 -8.92 15.30 -13.93
C ILE A 64 -7.98 15.47 -12.73
N PRO A 65 -7.91 16.67 -12.13
CA PRO A 65 -7.17 16.87 -10.89
C PRO A 65 -7.61 15.89 -9.80
N TYR A 66 -6.65 15.35 -9.03
CA TYR A 66 -6.97 14.46 -7.92
C TYR A 66 -6.09 14.72 -6.70
N VAL A 67 -6.60 14.32 -5.53
CA VAL A 67 -5.91 14.47 -4.26
C VAL A 67 -4.94 13.30 -4.04
N GLY A 68 -3.75 13.61 -3.52
CA GLY A 68 -2.76 12.62 -3.08
C GLY A 68 -1.53 12.52 -3.98
N SER A 69 -0.75 11.47 -3.77
CA SER A 69 0.45 11.18 -4.57
C SER A 69 0.10 10.82 -6.00
N GLY A 70 1.00 11.17 -6.93
CA GLY A 70 0.93 10.70 -8.31
C GLY A 70 1.29 9.22 -8.46
N VAL A 71 1.14 8.67 -9.68
CA VAL A 71 1.36 7.25 -10.01
C VAL A 71 2.64 6.67 -9.39
N LEU A 72 3.78 7.33 -9.63
CA LEU A 72 5.08 6.86 -9.14
C LEU A 72 5.17 6.91 -7.61
N GLY A 73 4.72 8.01 -7.01
CA GLY A 73 4.76 8.19 -5.55
C GLY A 73 3.92 7.14 -4.84
N SER A 74 2.72 6.88 -5.34
CA SER A 74 1.82 5.81 -4.89
C SER A 74 2.44 4.42 -5.02
N ALA A 75 2.95 4.05 -6.20
CA ALA A 75 3.55 2.74 -6.44
C ALA A 75 4.79 2.49 -5.57
N VAL A 76 5.65 3.51 -5.42
CA VAL A 76 6.85 3.44 -4.58
C VAL A 76 6.49 3.27 -3.10
N ALA A 77 5.55 4.07 -2.59
CA ALA A 77 5.17 4.02 -1.18
C ALA A 77 4.49 2.70 -0.81
N MET A 78 3.74 2.10 -1.74
CA MET A 78 3.04 0.83 -1.49
C MET A 78 4.01 -0.36 -1.44
N ASP A 79 5.06 -0.36 -2.26
CA ASP A 79 6.01 -1.47 -2.36
C ASP A 79 7.15 -1.33 -1.35
N LYS A 80 7.05 -2.04 -0.22
CA LYS A 80 8.03 -1.97 0.88
C LYS A 80 9.48 -2.21 0.45
N ALA A 81 9.71 -3.06 -0.56
CA ALA A 81 11.07 -3.35 -1.02
C ALA A 81 11.65 -2.19 -1.84
N ILE A 82 10.83 -1.58 -2.70
CA ILE A 82 11.25 -0.43 -3.52
C ILE A 82 11.41 0.82 -2.66
N MET A 83 10.45 1.09 -1.77
CA MET A 83 10.53 2.17 -0.78
C MET A 83 11.86 2.09 -0.01
N LYS A 84 12.19 0.92 0.55
CA LYS A 84 13.43 0.71 1.31
C LYS A 84 14.68 0.95 0.47
N ALA A 85 14.72 0.41 -0.75
CA ALA A 85 15.87 0.60 -1.65
C ALA A 85 16.11 2.10 -1.96
N LEU A 86 15.03 2.87 -2.16
CA LEU A 86 15.13 4.31 -2.41
C LEU A 86 15.52 5.09 -1.14
N CYS A 87 15.01 4.70 0.03
CA CYS A 87 15.45 5.26 1.31
C CYS A 87 16.94 5.03 1.53
N GLU A 88 17.44 3.80 1.35
CA GLU A 88 18.86 3.47 1.46
C GLU A 88 19.71 4.27 0.47
N GLN A 89 19.27 4.37 -0.79
CA GLN A 89 19.97 5.15 -1.82
C GLN A 89 20.03 6.64 -1.44
N ALA A 90 19.00 7.16 -0.78
CA ALA A 90 18.96 8.52 -0.26
C ALA A 90 19.74 8.72 1.06
N GLY A 91 20.33 7.66 1.62
CA GLY A 91 21.06 7.69 2.88
C GLY A 91 20.16 7.72 4.12
N LEU A 92 18.87 7.38 3.97
CA LEU A 92 17.94 7.24 5.09
C LEU A 92 18.11 5.85 5.72
N PRO A 93 18.14 5.76 7.06
CA PRO A 93 18.27 4.49 7.74
C PRO A 93 17.00 3.64 7.56
N VAL A 94 17.18 2.37 7.22
CA VAL A 94 16.12 1.35 7.20
C VAL A 94 16.60 0.11 7.95
N ALA A 95 15.66 -0.67 8.51
CA ALA A 95 16.00 -1.94 9.12
C ALA A 95 16.61 -2.90 8.07
N PRO A 96 17.65 -3.68 8.42
CA PRO A 96 18.22 -4.69 7.54
C PRO A 96 17.14 -5.64 7.02
N TYR A 97 17.17 -5.91 5.71
CA TYR A 97 16.12 -6.70 5.08
C TYR A 97 16.61 -7.58 3.94
N ARG A 98 15.76 -8.51 3.54
CA ARG A 98 15.87 -9.32 2.32
C ARG A 98 14.54 -9.29 1.57
N THR A 99 14.64 -9.29 0.24
CA THR A 99 13.48 -9.41 -0.64
C THR A 99 13.47 -10.79 -1.25
N VAL A 100 12.34 -11.49 -1.12
CA VAL A 100 12.16 -12.86 -1.61
C VAL A 100 10.97 -12.91 -2.54
N LEU A 101 11.16 -13.48 -3.73
CA LEU A 101 10.04 -13.79 -4.61
C LEU A 101 9.37 -15.09 -4.15
N ARG A 102 8.05 -15.13 -4.17
CA ARG A 102 7.22 -16.32 -3.86
C ARG A 102 7.70 -17.55 -4.62
N LYS A 103 8.05 -17.38 -5.90
CA LYS A 103 8.60 -18.46 -6.73
C LYS A 103 9.93 -19.00 -6.18
N HIS A 104 10.84 -18.13 -5.75
CA HIS A 104 12.12 -18.56 -5.16
C HIS A 104 11.91 -19.31 -3.84
N TRP A 105 10.98 -18.84 -3.00
CA TRP A 105 10.57 -19.55 -1.79
C TRP A 105 10.02 -20.95 -2.08
N GLN A 106 9.18 -21.09 -3.12
CA GLN A 106 8.62 -22.38 -3.52
C GLN A 106 9.66 -23.33 -4.10
N ASP A 107 10.60 -22.80 -4.90
CA ASP A 107 11.62 -23.58 -5.59
C ASP A 107 12.76 -24.02 -4.65
N ALA A 108 13.11 -23.21 -3.63
CA ALA A 108 14.26 -23.45 -2.75
C ALA A 108 14.05 -22.94 -1.30
N PRO A 109 13.08 -23.47 -0.54
CA PRO A 109 12.72 -22.94 0.78
C PRO A 109 13.87 -22.98 1.80
N GLU A 110 14.65 -24.06 1.83
CA GLU A 110 15.77 -24.19 2.78
C GLU A 110 16.92 -23.20 2.50
N GLN A 111 17.15 -22.84 1.24
CA GLN A 111 18.14 -21.83 0.87
C GLN A 111 17.65 -20.44 1.29
N VAL A 112 16.40 -20.12 0.94
CA VAL A 112 15.77 -18.84 1.34
C VAL A 112 15.77 -18.66 2.85
N GLN A 113 15.46 -19.71 3.61
CA GLN A 113 15.49 -19.67 5.06
C GLN A 113 16.90 -19.34 5.57
N ARG A 114 17.93 -20.07 5.13
CA ARG A 114 19.32 -19.79 5.53
C ARG A 114 19.76 -18.35 5.19
N ASP A 115 19.39 -17.86 4.01
CA ASP A 115 19.73 -16.49 3.58
C ASP A 115 19.04 -15.42 4.44
N CYS A 116 17.78 -15.65 4.82
CA CYS A 116 17.01 -14.71 5.63
C CYS A 116 17.41 -14.77 7.12
N GLU A 117 17.71 -15.95 7.66
CA GLU A 117 18.14 -16.14 9.04
C GLU A 117 19.48 -15.46 9.36
N SER A 118 20.28 -15.16 8.33
CA SER A 118 21.49 -14.34 8.47
C SER A 118 21.23 -12.92 8.99
N LEU A 119 19.99 -12.43 8.93
CA LEU A 119 19.57 -11.15 9.51
C LEU A 119 19.45 -11.20 11.05
N GLY A 120 19.32 -12.38 11.65
CA GLY A 120 19.10 -12.57 13.08
C GLY A 120 17.62 -12.43 13.49
N TYR A 121 17.20 -13.26 14.45
CA TYR A 121 15.85 -13.22 15.01
C TYR A 121 15.69 -12.09 16.06
N PRO A 122 14.46 -11.57 16.26
CA PRO A 122 13.23 -11.92 15.56
C PRO A 122 13.19 -11.38 14.12
N LEU A 123 12.42 -12.02 13.23
CA LEU A 123 12.24 -11.62 11.84
C LEU A 123 10.79 -11.23 11.58
N PHE A 124 10.56 -10.07 10.97
CA PHE A 124 9.24 -9.71 10.44
C PHE A 124 9.13 -10.11 8.97
N VAL A 125 8.16 -10.96 8.65
CA VAL A 125 7.85 -11.37 7.28
C VAL A 125 6.58 -10.66 6.81
N LYS A 126 6.68 -9.95 5.67
CA LYS A 126 5.63 -9.03 5.20
C LYS A 126 5.39 -9.21 3.68
N PRO A 127 4.14 -9.22 3.20
CA PRO A 127 3.85 -9.01 1.78
C PRO A 127 4.34 -7.61 1.36
N ALA A 128 4.94 -7.49 0.18
CA ALA A 128 5.51 -6.23 -0.27
C ALA A 128 4.44 -5.14 -0.43
N ASN A 129 3.29 -5.46 -1.03
CA ASN A 129 2.27 -4.52 -1.51
C ASN A 129 0.93 -4.58 -0.75
N LEU A 130 0.94 -4.78 0.58
CA LEU A 130 -0.26 -4.68 1.41
C LEU A 130 -0.10 -3.77 2.62
N GLY A 131 -1.20 -3.13 3.02
CA GLY A 131 -1.32 -2.34 4.25
C GLY A 131 -2.03 -3.10 5.38
N SER A 132 -2.38 -2.37 6.45
CA SER A 132 -3.22 -2.85 7.56
C SER A 132 -2.72 -4.11 8.29
N SER A 133 -1.41 -4.36 8.28
CA SER A 133 -0.78 -5.52 8.93
C SER A 133 -1.28 -6.89 8.41
N VAL A 134 -1.96 -6.92 7.26
CA VAL A 134 -2.48 -8.16 6.67
C VAL A 134 -1.33 -9.02 6.15
N GLY A 135 -1.28 -10.28 6.59
CA GLY A 135 -0.25 -11.24 6.18
C GLY A 135 1.13 -10.98 6.78
N ILE A 136 1.25 -10.07 7.76
CA ILE A 136 2.49 -9.82 8.49
C ILE A 136 2.60 -10.80 9.67
N SER A 137 3.77 -11.41 9.82
CA SER A 137 4.10 -12.28 10.95
C SER A 137 5.45 -11.90 11.54
N LYS A 138 5.57 -11.99 12.87
CA LYS A 138 6.84 -11.94 13.59
C LYS A 138 7.26 -13.36 13.94
N ALA A 139 8.41 -13.79 13.46
CA ALA A 139 8.97 -15.11 13.69
C ALA A 139 10.16 -15.00 14.65
N HIS A 140 10.21 -15.88 15.64
CA HIS A 140 11.28 -15.95 16.65
C HIS A 140 12.26 -17.10 16.40
N ASN A 141 11.92 -18.01 15.48
CA ASN A 141 12.71 -19.19 15.15
C ASN A 141 12.38 -19.68 13.73
N GLY A 142 13.16 -20.66 13.24
CA GLY A 142 13.02 -21.22 11.90
C GLY A 142 11.66 -21.83 11.60
N SER A 143 11.01 -22.47 12.58
CA SER A 143 9.67 -23.05 12.36
C SER A 143 8.62 -21.97 12.13
N GLU A 144 8.66 -20.90 12.95
CA GLU A 144 7.78 -19.74 12.79
C GLU A 144 8.08 -18.99 11.49
N PHE A 145 9.34 -18.91 11.08
CA PHE A 145 9.73 -18.29 9.81
C PHE A 145 9.10 -19.00 8.62
N VAL A 146 9.14 -20.34 8.58
CA VAL A 146 8.51 -21.12 7.50
C VAL A 146 7.00 -20.86 7.44
N SER A 147 6.32 -20.85 8.59
CA SER A 147 4.89 -20.53 8.67
C SER A 147 4.60 -19.09 8.22
N ALA A 148 5.40 -18.13 8.66
CA ALA A 148 5.29 -16.73 8.27
C ALA A 148 5.46 -16.53 6.75
N MET A 149 6.43 -17.21 6.14
CA MET A 149 6.64 -17.20 4.69
C MET A 149 5.45 -17.79 3.94
N GLN A 150 4.85 -18.88 4.41
CA GLN A 150 3.64 -19.47 3.83
C GLN A 150 2.44 -18.52 3.89
N ILE A 151 2.28 -17.77 4.99
CA ILE A 151 1.22 -16.76 5.14
C ILE A 151 1.45 -15.62 4.16
N ALA A 152 2.62 -14.97 4.18
CA ALA A 152 2.92 -13.83 3.30
C ALA A 152 2.83 -14.22 1.81
N ALA A 153 3.24 -15.44 1.47
CA ALA A 153 3.15 -16.01 0.13
C ALA A 153 1.72 -16.26 -0.36
N GLN A 154 0.68 -16.13 0.46
CA GLN A 154 -0.71 -16.14 -0.05
C GLN A 154 -1.09 -14.78 -0.63
N TYR A 155 -0.54 -13.71 -0.06
CA TYR A 155 -0.97 -12.34 -0.32
C TYR A 155 -0.19 -11.64 -1.42
N ASP A 156 1.11 -11.88 -1.55
CA ASP A 156 1.93 -11.21 -2.57
C ASP A 156 2.97 -12.15 -3.20
N ARG A 157 3.33 -11.87 -4.45
CA ARG A 157 4.41 -12.52 -5.21
C ARG A 157 5.79 -12.07 -4.72
N LYS A 158 5.89 -10.92 -4.07
CA LYS A 158 7.12 -10.41 -3.45
C LYS A 158 6.92 -10.26 -1.94
N ILE A 159 7.89 -10.76 -1.19
CA ILE A 159 7.88 -10.82 0.27
C ILE A 159 9.12 -10.08 0.77
N VAL A 160 8.97 -9.32 1.85
CA VAL A 160 10.05 -8.64 2.54
C VAL A 160 10.24 -9.31 3.90
N VAL A 161 11.47 -9.71 4.20
CA VAL A 161 11.88 -10.20 5.51
C VAL A 161 12.79 -9.14 6.13
N GLU A 162 12.40 -8.61 7.28
CA GLU A 162 13.09 -7.53 7.97
C GLU A 162 13.58 -8.02 9.33
N GLN A 163 14.78 -7.59 9.74
CA GLN A 163 15.24 -7.79 11.10
C GLN A 163 14.33 -7.03 12.07
N GLY A 164 13.83 -7.72 13.09
CA GLY A 164 13.12 -7.10 14.18
C GLY A 164 14.08 -6.33 15.09
N ILE A 165 13.69 -5.13 15.46
CA ILE A 165 14.45 -4.26 16.36
C ILE A 165 13.88 -4.44 17.78
N GLU A 166 14.73 -4.80 18.72
CA GLU A 166 14.37 -4.88 20.14
C GLU A 166 14.17 -3.48 20.73
N ASP A 167 13.22 -3.35 21.65
CA ASP A 167 12.87 -2.08 22.32
C ASP A 167 12.64 -0.90 21.33
N ALA A 168 11.98 -1.20 20.21
CA ALA A 168 11.66 -0.21 19.19
C ALA A 168 10.51 0.71 19.62
N HIS A 169 10.70 2.01 19.40
CA HIS A 169 9.64 3.01 19.51
C HIS A 169 9.05 3.30 18.13
N GLU A 170 7.74 3.21 18.00
CA GLU A 170 7.03 3.50 16.75
C GLU A 170 6.59 4.97 16.73
N VAL A 171 7.13 5.76 15.80
CA VAL A 171 6.84 7.19 15.67
C VAL A 171 6.31 7.50 14.27
N GLU A 172 5.19 8.22 14.22
CA GLU A 172 4.53 8.63 12.98
C GLU A 172 4.62 10.16 12.80
N VAL A 173 4.81 10.58 11.55
CA VAL A 173 4.84 11.99 11.14
C VAL A 173 4.04 12.14 9.85
N SER A 174 3.06 13.03 9.84
CA SER A 174 2.29 13.37 8.65
C SER A 174 2.96 14.49 7.87
N VAL A 175 2.92 14.44 6.54
CA VAL A 175 3.45 15.49 5.67
C VAL A 175 2.32 16.00 4.76
N LEU A 176 2.16 17.33 4.68
CA LEU A 176 1.18 17.99 3.84
C LEU A 176 1.85 19.01 2.92
N GLY A 177 1.56 18.92 1.61
CA GLY A 177 1.99 19.88 0.60
C GLY A 177 2.77 19.22 -0.55
N ASN A 178 2.95 19.98 -1.63
CA ASN A 178 3.69 19.56 -2.83
C ASN A 178 5.09 20.18 -2.81
N ASP A 179 5.26 21.36 -3.40
CA ASP A 179 6.58 22.02 -3.54
C ASP A 179 7.17 22.52 -2.21
N THR A 180 6.30 22.86 -1.25
CA THR A 180 6.69 23.33 0.09
C THR A 180 6.01 22.48 1.16
N PRO A 181 6.51 21.26 1.43
CA PRO A 181 5.88 20.33 2.36
C PRO A 181 6.02 20.81 3.82
N ARG A 182 4.99 20.54 4.62
CA ARG A 182 4.96 20.83 6.06
C ARG A 182 4.77 19.51 6.83
N ALA A 183 5.67 19.25 7.77
CA ALA A 183 5.55 18.10 8.67
C ALA A 183 4.67 18.45 9.89
N SER A 184 3.91 17.47 10.37
CA SER A 184 3.24 17.52 11.68
C SER A 184 4.26 17.43 12.82
N VAL A 185 3.77 17.59 14.06
CA VAL A 185 4.53 17.10 15.22
C VAL A 185 4.59 15.57 15.16
N PRO A 186 5.69 14.93 15.63
CA PRO A 186 5.76 13.48 15.77
C PRO A 186 4.77 12.97 16.82
N GLY A 187 4.09 11.87 16.50
CA GLY A 187 3.26 11.11 17.44
C GLY A 187 3.89 9.74 17.68
N GLU A 188 3.98 9.32 18.94
CA GLU A 188 4.45 7.98 19.29
C GLU A 188 3.25 7.05 19.49
N ILE A 189 3.30 5.86 18.89
CA ILE A 189 2.32 4.80 19.10
C ILE A 189 2.80 3.97 20.28
N ILE A 190 1.98 3.90 21.33
CA ILE A 190 2.19 2.99 22.45
C ILE A 190 1.42 1.69 22.15
N PRO A 191 2.09 0.59 21.79
CA PRO A 191 1.41 -0.63 21.40
C PRO A 191 0.74 -1.29 22.61
N CYS A 192 -0.46 -1.83 22.41
CA CYS A 192 -1.18 -2.61 23.42
C CYS A 192 -0.86 -4.13 23.38
N ASN A 193 -0.24 -4.60 22.29
CA ASN A 193 0.21 -5.98 22.05
C ASN A 193 1.71 -6.01 21.66
N GLU A 194 2.27 -7.21 21.46
CA GLU A 194 3.70 -7.40 21.09
C GLU A 194 4.12 -6.72 19.78
N PHE A 195 3.16 -6.37 18.91
CA PHE A 195 3.33 -5.46 17.77
C PHE A 195 1.97 -4.88 17.36
N TYR A 196 1.96 -3.81 16.55
CA TYR A 196 0.75 -3.13 16.09
C TYR A 196 0.01 -3.93 14.98
N ASP A 197 -0.73 -4.96 15.42
CA ASP A 197 -1.51 -5.86 14.57
C ASP A 197 -2.86 -5.26 14.11
N TYR A 198 -3.58 -5.96 13.22
CA TYR A 198 -4.89 -5.51 12.71
C TYR A 198 -5.93 -5.35 13.83
N ALA A 199 -5.88 -6.20 14.86
CA ALA A 199 -6.84 -6.15 15.96
C ALA A 199 -6.63 -4.91 16.84
N ALA A 200 -5.37 -4.54 17.10
CA ALA A 200 -5.00 -3.31 17.78
C ALA A 200 -5.45 -2.05 17.00
N LYS A 201 -5.50 -2.11 15.66
CA LYS A 201 -5.89 -0.98 14.80
C LYS A 201 -7.40 -0.74 14.71
N TYR A 202 -8.22 -1.80 14.72
CA TYR A 202 -9.63 -1.69 14.34
C TYR A 202 -10.62 -2.38 15.27
N LEU A 203 -10.15 -3.21 16.21
CA LEU A 203 -11.02 -4.02 17.08
C LEU A 203 -10.90 -3.68 18.56
N ALA A 204 -9.86 -2.96 18.97
CA ALA A 204 -9.78 -2.40 20.32
C ALA A 204 -10.79 -1.25 20.46
N GLN A 205 -12.00 -1.59 20.92
CA GLN A 205 -12.88 -0.62 21.58
C GLN A 205 -12.24 -0.33 22.94
N ASP A 206 -11.39 0.69 23.02
CA ASP A 206 -11.21 1.54 24.20
C ASP A 206 -10.33 2.74 23.82
N SER A 207 -10.97 3.91 23.74
CA SER A 207 -10.36 5.23 23.82
C SER A 207 -11.13 6.02 24.88
#